data_AF-A0A497BZX9-F1
#
_entry.id   AF-A0A497BZX9-F1
#
_cell.length_a   1.000
_cell.length_b   1.000
_cell.length_c   1.000
_cell.angle_alpha   90.00
_cell.angle_beta   90.00
_cell.angle_gamma   90.00
#
_symmetry.space_group_name_H-M   'P 1'
#
loop_
_entity.id
_entity.type
_entity.pdbx_description
1 polymer ?
#
loop_
_entity_poly.entity_id
_entity_poly.type
_entity_poly.pdbx_seq_one_letter_code
_entity_poly.pdbx_strand_id
1 'polypeptide(L)'
;AAAAYDQALRLGLHYRMLWYQFGPYESYYAVGRYDDVTALAEATLATTNNLEESYYWRGKARLAQGNDDGARADFEAALRYHENWPPAAVALAEMEIVN
;
A
#
# COMPACT_ATOMS: atom_id res chain seq x y z
N ALA A 1 -6.98 1.54 -15.32
CA ALA A 1 -5.96 2.50 -14.87
C ALA A 1 -4.58 1.86 -14.70
N ALA A 2 -4.44 0.65 -14.14
CA ALA A 2 -3.16 -0.07 -13.98
C ALA A 2 -2.23 0.00 -15.23
N ALA A 3 -2.73 -0.37 -16.41
CA ALA A 3 -1.95 -0.33 -17.65
C ALA A 3 -1.43 1.08 -18.03
N ALA A 4 -2.14 2.14 -17.65
CA ALA A 4 -1.71 3.52 -17.90
C ALA A 4 -0.57 3.91 -16.94
N TYR A 5 -0.63 3.46 -15.68
CA TYR A 5 0.47 3.63 -14.73
C TYR A 5 1.71 2.85 -15.16
N ASP A 6 1.55 1.61 -15.62
CA ASP A 6 2.67 0.83 -16.18
C ASP A 6 3.34 1.57 -17.34
N GLN A 7 2.55 2.17 -18.24
CA GLN A 7 3.07 2.95 -19.35
C GLN A 7 3.79 4.22 -18.89
N ALA A 8 3.23 4.93 -17.90
CA ALA A 8 3.88 6.12 -17.33
C ALA A 8 5.24 5.78 -16.70
N LEU A 9 5.31 4.70 -15.91
CA LEU A 9 6.56 4.22 -15.31
C LEU A 9 7.60 3.86 -16.38
N ARG A 10 7.20 3.16 -17.46
CA ARG A 10 8.10 2.86 -18.60
C ARG A 10 8.64 4.10 -19.30
N LEU A 11 7.86 5.17 -19.37
CA LEU A 11 8.25 6.43 -19.99
C LEU A 11 9.17 7.29 -19.10
N GLY A 12 9.62 6.76 -17.97
CA GLY A 12 10.58 7.44 -17.09
C GLY A 12 9.93 8.55 -16.27
N LEU A 13 8.63 8.44 -15.96
CA LEU A 13 7.97 9.42 -15.08
C LEU A 13 8.78 9.54 -13.78
N HIS A 14 9.23 10.76 -13.48
CA HIS A 14 9.98 11.02 -12.25
C HIS A 14 9.11 10.62 -11.06
N TYR A 15 9.67 9.84 -10.14
CA TYR A 15 9.03 9.39 -8.88
C TYR A 15 8.35 10.53 -8.10
N ARG A 16 8.74 11.80 -8.33
CA ARG A 16 8.12 13.01 -7.78
C ARG A 16 6.69 13.31 -8.27
N MET A 17 6.23 12.73 -9.38
CA MET A 17 4.85 12.88 -9.87
C MET A 17 3.85 11.91 -9.19
N LEU A 18 4.32 10.95 -8.38
CA LEU A 18 3.47 9.98 -7.67
C LEU A 18 3.20 10.35 -6.21
N TRP A 19 3.69 11.49 -5.73
CA TRP A 19 3.58 11.89 -4.32
C TRP A 19 2.15 12.20 -3.87
N TYR A 20 1.20 12.27 -4.82
CA TYR A 20 -0.21 12.54 -4.57
C TYR A 20 -1.18 11.67 -5.37
N GLN A 21 -0.72 10.51 -5.87
CA GLN A 21 -1.59 9.61 -6.60
C GLN A 21 -1.60 8.24 -5.94
N PHE A 22 -2.60 8.03 -5.09
CA PHE A 22 -3.03 6.74 -4.54
C PHE A 22 -3.44 5.75 -5.63
N GLY A 23 -3.71 6.28 -6.82
CA GLY A 23 -4.26 5.57 -7.95
C GLY A 23 -3.51 4.30 -8.39
N PRO A 24 -2.16 4.21 -8.38
CA PRO A 24 -1.47 2.99 -8.74
C PRO A 24 -1.70 1.87 -7.72
N TYR A 25 -1.61 2.14 -6.41
CA TYR A 25 -1.87 1.13 -5.38
C TYR A 25 -3.28 0.55 -5.52
N GLU A 26 -4.29 1.43 -5.54
CA GLU A 26 -5.68 1.02 -5.70
C GLU A 26 -5.91 0.31 -7.04
N SER A 27 -5.31 0.78 -8.12
CA SER A 27 -5.47 0.18 -9.45
C SER A 27 -4.86 -1.20 -9.56
N TYR A 28 -3.69 -1.44 -8.97
CA TYR A 28 -3.06 -2.75 -8.95
C TYR A 28 -3.83 -3.70 -8.02
N TYR A 29 -4.21 -3.22 -6.83
CA TYR A 29 -4.99 -3.99 -5.88
C TYR A 29 -6.34 -4.44 -6.46
N ALA A 30 -7.07 -3.53 -7.11
CA ALA A 30 -8.38 -3.80 -7.69
C ALA A 30 -8.37 -4.87 -8.80
N VAL A 31 -7.21 -5.13 -9.41
CA VAL A 31 -7.04 -6.19 -10.44
C VAL A 31 -6.25 -7.40 -9.94
N GLY A 32 -6.06 -7.53 -8.62
CA GLY A 32 -5.38 -8.67 -8.00
C GLY A 32 -3.86 -8.69 -8.17
N ARG A 33 -3.25 -7.58 -8.62
CA ARG A 33 -1.79 -7.44 -8.77
C ARG A 33 -1.14 -7.09 -7.44
N TYR A 34 -1.28 -7.97 -6.44
CA TYR A 34 -0.80 -7.74 -5.07
C TYR A 34 0.72 -7.65 -4.95
N ASP A 35 1.45 -8.41 -5.77
CA ASP A 35 2.92 -8.33 -5.82
C ASP A 35 3.39 -6.95 -6.32
N ASP A 36 2.69 -6.37 -7.30
CA ASP A 36 3.00 -5.02 -7.79
C ASP A 36 2.66 -3.92 -6.77
N VAL A 37 1.59 -4.11 -5.98
CA VAL A 37 1.29 -3.24 -4.83
C VAL A 37 2.45 -3.29 -3.82
N THR A 38 2.91 -4.49 -3.48
CA THR A 38 4.01 -4.70 -2.53
C THR A 38 5.31 -4.08 -3.04
N ALA A 39 5.68 -4.33 -4.30
CA ALA A 39 6.89 -3.78 -4.90
C ALA A 39 6.86 -2.24 -4.95
N LEU A 40 5.73 -1.65 -5.30
CA LEU A 40 5.56 -0.20 -5.29
C LEU A 40 5.68 0.38 -3.87
N ALA A 41 5.11 -0.30 -2.88
CA ALA A 41 5.18 0.11 -1.49
C ALA A 41 6.62 0.06 -0.97
N GLU A 42 7.36 -1.01 -1.25
CA GLU A 42 8.76 -1.15 -0.86
C GLU A 42 9.64 -0.08 -1.50
N ALA A 43 9.47 0.19 -2.80
CA ALA A 43 10.19 1.25 -3.49
C ALA A 43 9.89 2.64 -2.90
N THR A 44 8.64 2.90 -2.52
CA THR A 44 8.22 4.17 -1.91
C THR A 44 8.83 4.33 -0.51
N LEU A 45 8.71 3.30 0.33
CA LEU A 45 9.26 3.25 1.69
C LEU A 45 10.79 3.40 1.71
N ALA A 46 11.49 2.94 0.67
CA ALA A 46 12.94 3.07 0.54
C ALA A 46 13.41 4.49 0.16
N THR A 47 12.53 5.35 -0.37
CA THR A 47 12.95 6.60 -1.02
C THR A 47 12.35 7.88 -0.45
N THR A 48 11.22 7.86 0.26
CA THR A 48 10.58 9.11 0.73
C THR A 48 9.49 8.96 1.80
N ASN A 49 8.98 10.12 2.26
CA ASN A 49 7.81 10.34 3.11
C ASN A 49 6.49 10.19 2.33
N ASN A 50 5.87 9.01 2.43
CA ASN A 50 4.41 8.76 2.46
C ASN A 50 4.25 7.35 3.06
N LEU A 51 4.70 7.25 4.31
CA LEU A 51 5.09 5.99 4.92
C LEU A 51 3.84 5.22 5.34
N GLU A 52 2.91 5.88 6.01
CA GLU A 52 1.66 5.30 6.51
C GLU A 52 0.85 4.63 5.40
N GLU A 53 0.72 5.30 4.26
CA GLU A 53 -0.09 4.77 3.17
C GLU A 53 0.60 3.63 2.43
N SER A 54 1.91 3.72 2.23
CA SER A 54 2.68 2.62 1.64
C SER A 54 2.64 1.38 2.53
N TYR A 55 2.71 1.56 3.85
CA TYR A 55 2.47 0.49 4.81
C TYR A 55 1.04 -0.06 4.68
N TYR A 56 0.01 0.78 4.66
CA TYR A 56 -1.38 0.33 4.52
C TYR A 56 -1.62 -0.49 3.26
N TRP A 57 -1.18 -0.04 2.08
CA TRP A 57 -1.40 -0.78 0.85
C TRP A 57 -0.59 -2.09 0.78
N ARG A 58 0.62 -2.11 1.32
CA ARG A 58 1.39 -3.36 1.47
C ARG A 58 0.69 -4.32 2.43
N GLY A 59 0.12 -3.81 3.52
CA GLY A 59 -0.68 -4.59 4.47
C GLY A 59 -1.92 -5.19 3.81
N LYS A 60 -2.66 -4.40 3.03
CA LYS A 60 -3.81 -4.89 2.24
C LYS A 60 -3.40 -6.00 1.27
N ALA A 61 -2.30 -5.82 0.54
CA ALA A 61 -1.79 -6.83 -0.40
C ALA A 61 -1.41 -8.14 0.32
N ARG A 62 -0.68 -8.04 1.45
CA ARG A 62 -0.30 -9.18 2.28
C ARG A 62 -1.51 -9.91 2.84
N LEU A 63 -2.52 -9.19 3.31
CA LEU A 63 -3.78 -9.77 3.79
C LEU A 63 -4.50 -10.54 2.68
N ALA A 64 -4.58 -9.96 1.47
CA ALA A 64 -5.18 -10.63 0.31
C ALA A 64 -4.41 -11.90 -0.12
N GLN A 65 -3.13 -12.00 0.24
CA GLN A 65 -2.27 -13.16 -0.02
C GLN A 65 -2.20 -14.13 1.18
N GLY A 66 -2.97 -13.90 2.25
CA GLY A 66 -3.01 -14.76 3.44
C GLY A 66 -1.82 -14.60 4.38
N ASN A 67 -1.06 -13.51 4.25
CA ASN A 67 0.01 -13.15 5.19
C ASN A 67 -0.53 -12.18 6.25
N ASP A 68 -1.32 -12.72 7.17
CA ASP A 68 -2.03 -11.96 8.19
C ASP A 68 -1.07 -11.27 9.18
N ASP A 69 0.00 -11.97 9.60
CA ASP A 69 1.03 -11.39 10.47
C ASP A 69 1.73 -10.20 9.83
N GLY A 70 2.11 -10.35 8.55
CA GLY A 70 2.73 -9.27 7.78
C GLY A 70 1.78 -8.10 7.53
N ALA A 71 0.48 -8.37 7.34
CA ALA A 71 -0.54 -7.35 7.20
C ALA A 71 -0.73 -6.54 8.48
N ARG A 72 -0.86 -7.23 9.63
CA ARG A 72 -0.96 -6.61 10.96
C ARG A 72 0.23 -5.69 11.23
N ALA A 73 1.45 -6.20 11.02
CA ALA A 73 2.67 -5.43 11.24
C ALA A 73 2.74 -4.16 10.38
N ASP A 74 2.23 -4.21 9.15
CA ASP A 74 2.15 -3.06 8.25
C ASP A 74 1.09 -2.06 8.71
N PHE A 75 -0.11 -2.49 9.09
CA PHE A 75 -1.13 -1.55 9.60
C PHE A 75 -0.70 -0.87 10.90
N GLU A 76 -0.04 -1.59 11.80
CA GLU A 76 0.56 -1.01 12.99
C GLU A 76 1.67 0.00 12.64
N ALA A 77 2.48 -0.30 11.62
CA ALA A 77 3.47 0.66 11.12
C ALA A 77 2.80 1.92 10.61
N ALA A 78 1.70 1.81 9.86
CA ALA A 78 0.95 2.95 9.38
C ALA A 78 0.48 3.86 10.52
N LEU A 79 -0.05 3.29 11.59
CA LEU A 79 -0.49 4.04 12.77
C LEU A 79 0.66 4.65 13.58
N ARG A 80 1.89 4.12 13.49
CA ARG A 80 3.07 4.77 14.08
C ARG A 80 3.47 6.06 13.36
N TYR A 81 3.22 6.15 12.06
CA TYR A 81 3.54 7.34 11.25
C TYR A 81 2.41 8.37 11.25
N HIS A 82 1.15 7.90 11.22
CA HIS A 82 -0.02 8.75 11.35
C HIS A 82 -0.96 8.16 12.39
N GLU A 83 -0.83 8.66 13.61
CA GLU A 83 -1.65 8.21 14.74
C GLU A 83 -3.13 8.45 14.43
N ASN A 84 -3.97 7.46 14.73
CA ASN A 84 -5.42 7.47 14.47
C ASN A 84 -5.83 7.60 13.00
N TRP A 85 -4.96 7.20 12.06
CA TRP A 85 -5.35 7.17 10.64
C TRP A 85 -6.44 6.12 10.39
N PRO A 86 -7.67 6.53 10.01
CA PRO A 86 -8.81 5.60 9.98
C PRO A 86 -8.62 4.36 9.10
N PRO A 87 -8.00 4.41 7.90
CA PRO A 87 -7.83 3.23 7.06
C PRO A 87 -7.08 2.08 7.76
N ALA A 88 -5.96 2.38 8.44
CA ALA A 88 -5.17 1.38 9.14
C ALA A 88 -5.86 0.89 10.42
N ALA A 89 -6.52 1.78 11.16
CA ALA A 89 -7.27 1.42 12.36
C ALA A 89 -8.45 0.50 12.06
N VAL A 90 -9.22 0.80 11.01
CA VAL A 90 -10.33 -0.05 10.56
C VAL A 90 -9.82 -1.41 10.09
N ALA A 91 -8.74 -1.46 9.30
CA ALA A 91 -8.17 -2.72 8.84
C ALA A 91 -7.71 -3.63 9.99
N LEU A 92 -7.07 -3.09 11.02
CA LEU A 92 -6.71 -3.85 12.22
C LEU A 92 -7.94 -4.38 12.95
N ALA A 93 -8.95 -3.54 13.16
CA ALA A 93 -10.19 -3.94 13.83
C ALA A 93 -10.91 -5.07 13.06
N GLU A 94 -10.97 -5.00 11.72
CA GLU A 94 -11.53 -6.05 10.87
C GLU A 94 -10.78 -7.38 11.04
N MET A 95 -9.44 -7.34 11.13
CA MET A 95 -8.62 -8.54 11.34
C MET A 95 -8.82 -9.18 12.72
N GLU A 96 -9.18 -8.39 13.74
CA GLU A 96 -9.41 -8.90 15.10
C GLU A 96 -10.77 -9.56 15.26
N ILE A 97 -11.75 -9.18 14.44
CA ILE A 97 -13.10 -9.77 14.46
C ILE A 97 -13.12 -11.17 13.80
N VAL A 98 -12.19 -11.43 12.88
CA VAL A 98 -12.15 -12.65 12.05
C VAL A 98 -11.28 -13.76 12.66
N ASN A 99 -10.52 -13.46 13.73
CA ASN A 99 -9.66 -14.42 14.44
C ASN A 99 -10.36 -15.12 15.62
#